data_AF-A0A0F5Y8V1-F1
#
_entry.id   AF-A0A0F5Y8V1-F1
#
_cell.length_a   1.000
_cell.length_b   1.000
_cell.length_c   1.000
_cell.angle_alpha   90.00
_cell.angle_beta   90.00
_cell.angle_gamma   90.00
#
_symmetry.space_group_name_H-M   'P 1'
#
loop_
_entity.id
_entity.type
_entity.pdbx_description
1 polymer ?
#
loop_
_entity_poly.entity_id
_entity_poly.type
_entity_poly.pdbx_seq_one_letter_code
_entity_poly.pdbx_strand_id
1 'polypeptide(L)'
;MTPTLFGRWQTRILLLATVGLFVTLPFWIANIAPSWIYLAFLGYVALFGLLWDSFYIYLQKFRWDRDWPGLFQLLAGIWEGLFIGGLAKSVGLPGISPEIFNVGLFICHYTVVWLATYLASVTLTRILFPHWRFRGGRWF
;
A
#
# COMPACT_ATOMS: atom_id res chain seq x y z
N MET A 1 -20.88 4.89 -7.06
CA MET A 1 -19.96 5.17 -8.17
C MET A 1 -18.83 4.18 -8.09
N THR A 2 -18.72 3.26 -9.04
CA THR A 2 -17.73 2.17 -8.97
C THR A 2 -16.33 2.71 -9.23
N PRO A 3 -15.35 2.46 -8.34
CA PRO A 3 -13.97 2.87 -8.56
C PRO A 3 -13.41 2.22 -9.84
N THR A 4 -12.66 2.99 -10.62
CA THR A 4 -11.94 2.46 -11.78
C THR A 4 -10.58 1.92 -11.36
N LEU A 5 -10.04 0.93 -12.08
CA LEU A 5 -8.69 0.41 -11.83
C LEU A 5 -7.65 1.53 -11.90
N PHE A 6 -7.76 2.38 -12.91
CA PHE A 6 -6.86 3.50 -13.10
C PHE A 6 -6.92 4.50 -11.95
N GLY A 7 -8.11 4.85 -11.45
CA GLY A 7 -8.26 5.73 -10.29
C GLY A 7 -7.66 5.13 -9.01
N ARG A 8 -7.84 3.82 -8.78
CA ARG A 8 -7.21 3.13 -7.64
C ARG A 8 -5.69 3.16 -7.71
N TRP A 9 -5.13 2.86 -8.88
CA TRP A 9 -3.68 2.92 -9.10
C TRP A 9 -3.11 4.33 -8.90
N GLN A 10 -3.74 5.35 -9.48
CA GLN A 10 -3.33 6.75 -9.29
C GLN A 10 -3.29 7.12 -7.81
N THR A 11 -4.34 6.76 -7.07
CA THR A 11 -4.46 7.09 -5.65
C THR A 11 -3.43 6.35 -4.81
N ARG A 12 -3.22 5.05 -5.08
CA ARG A 12 -2.21 4.25 -4.40
C ARG A 12 -0.81 4.82 -4.63
N ILE A 13 -0.44 5.06 -5.88
CA ILE A 13 0.88 5.60 -6.24
C ILE A 13 1.07 6.97 -5.58
N LEU A 14 0.08 7.85 -5.62
CA LEU A 14 0.16 9.17 -5.01
C LEU A 14 0.33 9.08 -3.49
N LEU A 15 -0.47 8.26 -2.81
CA LEU A 15 -0.39 8.13 -1.35
C LEU A 15 0.90 7.46 -0.91
N LEU A 16 1.39 6.45 -1.62
CA LEU A 16 2.67 5.81 -1.30
C LEU A 16 3.85 6.74 -1.60
N ALA A 17 3.83 7.47 -2.72
CA ALA A 17 4.90 8.40 -3.08
C ALA A 17 4.97 9.61 -2.15
N THR A 18 3.85 10.04 -1.57
CA THR A 18 3.80 11.18 -0.64
C THR A 18 3.83 10.72 0.81
N VAL A 19 2.72 10.19 1.32
CA VAL A 19 2.56 9.76 2.72
C VAL A 19 3.48 8.58 3.03
N GLY A 20 3.54 7.57 2.16
CA GLY A 20 4.39 6.40 2.37
C GLY A 20 5.88 6.75 2.44
N LEU A 21 6.35 7.61 1.54
CA LEU A 21 7.73 8.08 1.53
C LEU A 21 8.02 8.94 2.76
N PHE A 22 7.15 9.89 3.09
CA PHE A 22 7.29 10.74 4.28
C PHE A 22 7.37 9.93 5.57
N VAL A 23 6.52 8.91 5.71
CA VAL A 23 6.51 7.99 6.87
C VAL A 23 7.73 7.06 6.88
N THR A 24 8.31 6.78 5.71
CA THR A 24 9.52 5.96 5.59
C THR A 24 10.79 6.74 5.96
N LEU A 25 10.81 8.07 5.81
CA LEU A 25 11.99 8.90 6.10
C LEU A 25 12.56 8.74 7.52
N PRO A 26 11.76 8.73 8.60
CA PRO A 26 12.27 8.48 9.95
C PRO A 26 13.04 7.16 10.08
N PHE A 27 12.58 6.09 9.43
CA PHE A 27 13.26 4.79 9.45
C PHE A 27 14.58 4.82 8.68
N TRP A 28 14.62 5.59 7.58
CA TRP A 28 15.83 5.83 6.80
C TRP A 28 16.87 6.61 7.60
N ILE A 29 16.46 7.69 8.29
CA ILE A 29 17.34 8.56 9.10
C ILE A 29 17.84 7.82 10.35
N ALA A 30 16.98 7.03 11.00
CA ALA A 30 17.34 6.28 12.20
C ALA A 30 18.37 5.16 11.95
N ASN A 31 18.60 4.79 10.67
CA ASN A 31 19.63 3.85 10.22
C ASN A 31 19.64 2.51 10.97
N ILE A 32 18.45 2.01 11.31
CA ILE A 32 18.25 0.77 12.09
C ILE A 32 18.58 -0.48 11.25
N ALA A 33 18.51 -0.37 9.92
CA ALA A 33 18.91 -1.36 8.93
C ALA A 33 19.48 -0.62 7.71
N PRO A 34 20.12 -1.32 6.73
CA PRO A 34 20.59 -0.69 5.50
C PRO A 34 19.47 0.15 4.88
N SER A 35 19.70 1.46 4.83
CA SER A 35 18.65 2.46 4.69
C SER A 35 17.82 2.31 3.40
N TRP A 36 18.43 1.79 2.34
CA TRP A 36 17.80 1.51 1.06
C TRP A 36 16.73 0.42 1.11
N ILE A 37 16.77 -0.50 2.08
CA ILE A 37 15.83 -1.62 2.21
C ILE A 37 14.41 -1.12 2.45
N TYR A 38 14.23 -0.07 3.25
CA TYR A 38 12.90 0.50 3.53
C TYR A 38 12.27 1.12 2.28
N LEU A 39 13.08 1.79 1.46
CA LEU A 39 12.63 2.33 0.17
C LEU A 39 12.32 1.21 -0.83
N ALA A 40 13.13 0.15 -0.85
CA ALA A 40 12.86 -1.03 -1.66
C ALA A 40 11.54 -1.70 -1.25
N PHE A 41 11.28 -1.87 0.05
CA PHE A 41 10.00 -2.40 0.54
C PHE A 41 8.83 -1.54 0.13
N LEU A 42 8.92 -0.21 0.26
CA LEU A 42 7.87 0.70 -0.21
C LEU A 42 7.60 0.50 -1.71
N GLY A 43 8.65 0.35 -2.51
CA GLY A 43 8.56 0.05 -3.94
C GLY A 43 7.87 -1.29 -4.22
N TYR A 44 8.22 -2.35 -3.49
CA TYR A 44 7.58 -3.66 -3.62
C TYR A 44 6.10 -3.62 -3.22
N VAL A 45 5.76 -2.92 -2.13
CA VAL A 45 4.37 -2.71 -1.71
C VAL A 45 3.58 -1.96 -2.79
N ALA A 46 4.17 -0.95 -3.42
CA ALA A 46 3.54 -0.27 -4.54
C ALA A 46 3.31 -1.23 -5.71
N LEU A 47 4.36 -1.96 -6.14
CA LEU A 47 4.32 -2.83 -7.32
C LEU A 47 3.35 -4.01 -7.15
N PHE A 48 3.47 -4.78 -6.07
CA PHE A 48 2.54 -5.88 -5.79
C PHE A 48 1.13 -5.34 -5.50
N GLY A 49 1.01 -4.16 -4.90
CA GLY A 49 -0.27 -3.48 -4.69
C GLY A 49 -1.04 -3.23 -5.98
N LEU A 50 -0.37 -2.89 -7.08
CA LEU A 50 -1.03 -2.71 -8.39
C LEU A 50 -1.61 -4.01 -8.93
N LEU A 51 -0.89 -5.13 -8.74
CA LEU A 51 -1.36 -6.47 -9.09
C LEU A 51 -2.57 -6.86 -8.24
N TRP A 52 -2.47 -6.66 -6.92
CA TRP A 52 -3.54 -6.93 -5.98
C TRP A 52 -4.78 -6.08 -6.25
N ASP A 53 -4.64 -4.80 -6.60
CA ASP A 53 -5.77 -3.94 -6.96
C ASP A 53 -6.54 -4.48 -8.17
N SER A 54 -5.84 -5.05 -9.16
CA SER A 54 -6.46 -5.70 -10.31
C SER A 54 -7.27 -6.94 -9.90
N PHE A 55 -6.69 -7.76 -9.03
CA PHE A 55 -7.34 -8.93 -8.47
C PHE A 55 -8.55 -8.57 -7.60
N TYR A 56 -8.44 -7.55 -6.74
CA TYR A 56 -9.52 -7.09 -5.88
C TYR A 56 -10.67 -6.51 -6.69
N ILE A 57 -10.41 -5.73 -7.74
CA ILE A 57 -11.47 -5.25 -8.63
C ILE A 57 -12.15 -6.41 -9.34
N TYR A 58 -11.40 -7.42 -9.77
CA TYR A 58 -11.99 -8.63 -10.35
C TYR A 58 -12.93 -9.32 -9.35
N LEU A 59 -12.51 -9.50 -8.10
CA LEU A 59 -13.35 -10.07 -7.04
C LEU A 59 -14.58 -9.20 -6.70
N GLN A 60 -14.43 -7.87 -6.74
CA GLN A 60 -15.53 -6.94 -6.49
C GLN A 60 -16.69 -7.12 -7.47
N LYS A 61 -16.44 -7.55 -8.72
CA LYS A 61 -17.48 -7.76 -9.74
C LYS A 61 -18.52 -8.80 -9.34
N PHE A 62 -18.17 -9.76 -8.50
CA PHE A 62 -19.08 -10.82 -8.04
C PHE A 62 -20.03 -10.36 -6.93
N ARG A 63 -19.83 -9.16 -6.36
CA ARG A 63 -20.73 -8.59 -5.35
C ARG A 63 -21.85 -7.80 -6.00
N TRP A 64 -23.04 -7.87 -5.41
CA TRP A 64 -24.23 -7.15 -5.88
C TRP A 64 -24.00 -5.63 -5.97
N ASP A 65 -23.30 -5.05 -4.99
CA ASP A 65 -22.98 -3.62 -4.91
C ASP A 65 -21.70 -3.22 -5.70
N ARG A 66 -20.95 -4.22 -6.19
CA ARG A 66 -19.64 -4.05 -6.87
C ARG A 66 -18.61 -3.19 -6.13
N ASP A 67 -18.78 -3.03 -4.82
CA ASP A 67 -17.91 -2.25 -3.95
C ASP A 67 -17.62 -3.00 -2.64
N TRP A 68 -16.53 -2.60 -1.99
CA TRP A 68 -16.07 -3.15 -0.71
C TRP A 68 -16.19 -2.11 0.41
N PRO A 69 -16.76 -2.49 1.57
CA PRO A 69 -16.58 -1.72 2.79
C PRO A 69 -15.11 -1.39 3.08
N GLY A 70 -14.85 -0.23 3.68
CA GLY A 70 -13.48 0.19 4.06
C GLY A 70 -12.75 -0.81 4.95
N LEU A 71 -13.49 -1.62 5.73
CA LEU A 71 -12.91 -2.71 6.52
C LEU A 71 -12.21 -3.77 5.65
N PHE A 72 -12.73 -4.11 4.47
CA PHE A 72 -12.03 -5.04 3.57
C PHE A 72 -10.77 -4.43 2.98
N GLN A 73 -10.70 -3.10 2.84
CA GLN A 73 -9.47 -2.42 2.43
C GLN A 73 -8.38 -2.52 3.51
N LEU A 74 -8.75 -2.46 4.80
CA LEU A 74 -7.84 -2.75 5.89
C LEU A 74 -7.37 -4.21 5.86
N LEU A 75 -8.31 -5.16 5.77
CA LEU A 75 -7.98 -6.59 5.73
C LEU A 75 -7.09 -6.94 4.52
N ALA A 76 -7.31 -6.29 3.37
CA ALA A 76 -6.46 -6.43 2.20
C ALA A 76 -5.02 -5.97 2.47
N GLY A 77 -4.81 -4.91 3.25
CA GLY A 77 -3.47 -4.49 3.67
C GLY A 77 -2.77 -5.53 4.57
N ILE A 78 -3.50 -6.17 5.48
CA ILE A 78 -2.93 -7.27 6.28
C ILE A 78 -2.46 -8.40 5.36
N TRP A 79 -3.28 -8.77 4.38
CA TRP A 79 -2.91 -9.81 3.40
C TRP A 79 -1.72 -9.41 2.53
N GLU A 80 -1.69 -8.18 2.01
CA GLU A 80 -0.56 -7.65 1.22
C GLU A 80 0.75 -7.70 2.04
N GLY A 81 0.71 -7.32 3.31
CA GLY A 81 1.86 -7.36 4.21
C GLY A 81 2.35 -8.78 4.50
N LEU A 82 1.43 -9.71 4.76
CA LEU A 82 1.77 -11.12 4.94
C LEU A 82 2.38 -11.74 3.68
N PHE A 83 1.82 -11.41 2.51
CA PHE A 83 2.32 -11.89 1.23
C PHE A 83 3.75 -11.40 0.95
N ILE A 84 4.00 -10.09 1.10
CA ILE A 84 5.31 -9.49 0.83
C ILE A 84 6.34 -9.93 1.86
N GLY A 85 6.00 -9.90 3.15
CA GLY A 85 6.89 -10.35 4.22
C GLY A 85 7.20 -11.84 4.13
N GLY A 86 6.20 -12.66 3.76
CA GLY A 86 6.37 -14.08 3.52
C GLY A 86 7.30 -14.36 2.34
N LEU A 87 7.12 -13.65 1.22
CA LEU A 87 7.95 -13.77 0.02
C LEU A 87 9.40 -13.32 0.29
N ALA A 88 9.59 -12.21 1.00
CA ALA A 88 10.90 -11.71 1.40
C ALA A 88 11.65 -12.70 2.30
N LYS A 89 10.94 -13.41 3.18
CA LYS A 89 11.52 -14.42 4.08
C LYS A 89 11.85 -15.74 3.38
N SER A 90 11.01 -16.20 2.46
CA SER A 90 11.14 -17.54 1.86
C SER A 90 12.02 -17.58 0.62
N VAL A 91 11.75 -16.70 -0.34
CA VAL A 91 12.44 -16.67 -1.65
C VAL A 91 13.50 -15.57 -1.68
N GLY A 92 13.32 -14.53 -0.87
CA GLY A 92 14.02 -13.27 -1.04
C GLY A 92 13.42 -12.46 -2.17
N LEU A 93 13.61 -11.15 -2.10
CA LEU A 93 13.23 -10.23 -3.18
C LEU A 93 14.50 -9.72 -3.85
N PRO A 94 14.50 -9.39 -5.15
CA PRO A 94 15.66 -8.76 -5.77
C PRO A 94 16.15 -7.54 -4.96
N GLY A 95 17.41 -7.59 -4.49
CA GLY A 95 17.98 -6.62 -3.55
C GLY A 95 17.80 -6.98 -2.06
N ILE A 96 16.74 -7.65 -1.66
CA ILE A 96 16.52 -8.01 -0.26
C ILE A 96 16.85 -9.49 -0.07
N SER A 97 18.07 -9.77 0.41
CA SER A 97 18.43 -11.14 0.77
C SER A 97 17.71 -11.57 2.06
N PRO A 98 17.29 -12.84 2.17
CA PRO A 98 16.65 -13.36 3.39
C PRO A 98 17.51 -13.22 4.65
N GLU A 99 18.83 -13.20 4.50
CA GLU A 99 19.79 -13.10 5.62
C GLU A 99 19.80 -11.73 6.29
N ILE A 100 19.59 -10.66 5.51
CA ILE A 100 19.55 -9.28 6.01
C ILE A 100 18.13 -8.92 6.51
N PHE A 101 17.15 -9.77 6.21
CA PHE A 101 15.75 -9.51 6.49
C PHE A 101 15.41 -9.66 7.98
N ASN A 102 15.16 -8.53 8.64
CA ASN A 102 14.59 -8.51 9.98
C ASN A 102 13.06 -8.38 9.91
N VAL A 103 12.37 -9.47 10.25
CA VAL A 103 10.90 -9.55 10.26
C VAL A 103 10.26 -8.50 11.16
N GLY A 104 10.84 -8.24 12.34
CA GLY A 104 10.29 -7.28 13.31
C GLY A 104 10.32 -5.84 12.78
N LEU A 105 11.44 -5.44 12.16
CA LEU A 105 11.57 -4.12 11.55
C LEU A 105 10.64 -3.96 10.35
N PHE A 106 10.49 -5.00 9.54
CA PHE A 106 9.53 -5.01 8.43
C PHE A 106 8.10 -4.83 8.93
N ILE A 107 7.66 -5.60 9.93
CA ILE A 107 6.31 -5.49 10.50
C ILE A 107 6.08 -4.07 11.02
N CYS A 108 7.05 -3.50 11.75
CA CYS A 108 6.94 -2.14 12.27
C CYS A 108 6.81 -1.12 11.14
N HIS A 109 7.75 -1.09 10.20
CA HIS A 109 7.74 -0.16 9.07
C HIS A 109 6.46 -0.31 8.22
N TYR A 110 6.12 -1.53 7.84
CA TYR A 110 4.94 -1.82 7.04
C TYR A 110 3.66 -1.37 7.73
N THR A 111 3.49 -1.68 9.02
CA THR A 111 2.27 -1.34 9.77
C THR A 111 2.08 0.16 9.85
N VAL A 112 3.15 0.93 10.11
CA VAL A 112 3.07 2.38 10.19
C VAL A 112 2.74 2.98 8.82
N VAL A 113 3.40 2.54 7.74
CA VAL A 113 3.12 3.01 6.37
C VAL A 113 1.70 2.66 5.94
N TRP A 114 1.26 1.43 6.17
CA TRP A 114 -0.07 0.95 5.80
C TRP A 114 -1.17 1.72 6.54
N LEU A 115 -1.07 1.87 7.87
CA LEU A 115 -2.06 2.62 8.64
C LEU A 115 -2.08 4.10 8.26
N ALA A 116 -0.92 4.73 8.07
CA ALA A 116 -0.84 6.14 7.68
C ALA A 116 -1.47 6.38 6.30
N THR A 117 -1.18 5.52 5.32
CA THR A 117 -1.74 5.64 3.97
C THR A 117 -3.24 5.32 3.94
N TYR A 118 -3.70 4.35 4.72
CA TYR A 118 -5.13 4.07 4.88
C TYR A 118 -5.86 5.26 5.50
N LEU A 119 -5.35 5.81 6.61
CA LEU A 119 -5.94 6.97 7.25
C LEU A 119 -5.98 8.16 6.29
N ALA A 120 -4.88 8.45 5.59
CA ALA A 120 -4.83 9.50 4.58
C ALA A 120 -5.86 9.29 3.46
N SER A 121 -6.05 8.06 3.00
CA SER A 121 -7.07 7.74 1.99
C SER A 121 -8.51 8.00 2.48
N VAL A 122 -8.77 7.77 3.77
CA VAL A 122 -10.11 7.93 4.35
C VAL A 122 -10.37 9.39 4.77
N THR A 123 -9.36 10.11 5.25
CA THR A 123 -9.50 11.48 5.76
C THR A 123 -8.99 12.51 4.77
N LEU A 124 -7.67 12.54 4.55
CA LEU A 124 -6.97 13.60 3.82
C LEU A 124 -7.50 13.75 2.39
N THR A 125 -7.68 12.64 1.66
CA THR A 125 -8.18 12.70 0.29
C THR A 125 -9.61 13.26 0.21
N ARG A 126 -10.44 13.01 1.23
CA ARG A 126 -11.82 13.55 1.28
C ARG A 126 -11.86 15.04 1.61
N ILE A 127 -10.92 15.53 2.40
CA ILE A 127 -10.81 16.94 2.75
C ILE A 127 -10.24 17.74 1.58
N LEU A 128 -9.14 17.28 0.99
CA LEU A 128 -8.41 18.02 -0.03
C LEU A 128 -9.06 17.90 -1.42
N PHE A 129 -9.69 16.76 -1.74
CA PHE A 129 -10.26 16.51 -3.06
C PHE A 129 -11.70 16.00 -2.97
N PRO A 130 -12.68 16.85 -2.62
CA PRO A 130 -14.10 16.45 -2.54
C PRO A 130 -14.62 15.89 -3.87
N HIS A 131 -14.15 16.44 -4.99
CA HIS A 131 -14.56 16.07 -6.35
C HIS A 131 -14.03 14.70 -6.81
N TRP A 132 -12.99 14.17 -6.13
CA TRP A 132 -12.33 12.91 -6.47
C TRP A 132 -13.28 11.70 -6.39
N ARG A 133 -14.23 11.72 -5.45
CA ARG A 133 -15.28 10.69 -5.31
C ARG A 133 -16.17 10.61 -6.54
N PHE A 134 -16.44 11.75 -7.19
CA PHE A 134 -17.31 11.81 -8.37
C PHE A 134 -16.62 11.38 -9.66
N ARG A 135 -15.28 11.30 -9.68
CA ARG A 135 -14.50 10.85 -10.84
C ARG A 135 -14.02 9.40 -10.76
N GLY A 136 -14.54 8.63 -9.80
CA GLY A 136 -14.19 7.21 -9.64
C GLY A 136 -12.74 6.98 -9.23
N GLY A 137 -12.19 7.91 -8.44
CA GLY A 137 -10.82 7.84 -7.95
C GLY A 137 -9.77 8.51 -8.85
N ARG A 138 -10.20 9.20 -9.92
CA ARG A 138 -9.30 9.93 -10.83
C ARG A 138 -9.11 11.37 -10.38
N TRP A 139 -7.90 11.89 -10.54
CA TRP A 139 -7.57 13.29 -10.26
C TRP A 139 -7.79 14.19 -11.49
N PHE A 140 -7.62 13.64 -12.70
CA PHE A 140 -7.89 14.29 -13.99
C PHE A 140 -9.15 13.69 -14.62
#